data_AF-A0A353DM43-F1
#
_entry.id   AF-A0A353DM43-F1
#
_cell.length_a   1.000
_cell.length_b   1.000
_cell.length_c   1.000
_cell.angle_alpha   90.00
_cell.angle_beta   90.00
_cell.angle_gamma   90.00
#
_symmetry.space_group_name_H-M   'P 1'
#
loop_
_entity.id
_entity.type
_entity.pdbx_description
1 polymer ?
#
loop_
_entity_poly.entity_id
_entity_poly.type
_entity_poly.pdbx_seq_one_letter_code
_entity_poly.pdbx_strand_id
1 'polypeptide(L)'
;MKKREGMSFAEKVKEESARSERDEEEKRSLLSSFIRLNGYLSLREGDERLDISSESSSIAKAIYQYLHDLYGVNARFAYTRSAGFLKRIVYHVLLEKEPEDILND
;
A
#
# COMPACT_ATOMS: atom_id res chain seq x y z
N MET A 1 12.85 11.95 20.61
CA MET A 1 11.76 11.17 19.99
C MET A 1 11.09 10.33 21.07
N LYS A 2 9.77 10.50 21.29
CA LYS A 2 9.02 9.67 22.25
C LYS A 2 8.89 8.26 21.67
N LYS A 3 9.42 7.25 22.39
CA LYS A 3 9.30 5.84 22.02
C LYS A 3 7.80 5.50 21.98
N ARG A 4 7.27 5.07 20.83
CA ARG A 4 5.88 4.58 20.73
C ARG A 4 5.81 3.23 21.46
N GLU A 5 5.43 3.25 22.72
CA GLU A 5 5.14 2.02 23.48
C GLU A 5 3.94 1.30 22.84
N GLY A 6 4.08 -0.01 22.61
CA GLY A 6 3.06 -0.85 21.97
C GLY A 6 3.35 -1.30 20.52
N MET A 7 4.44 -0.83 19.90
CA MET A 7 4.80 -1.24 18.54
C MET A 7 5.60 -2.56 18.55
N SER A 8 5.14 -3.56 17.77
CA SER A 8 5.83 -4.83 17.61
C SER A 8 7.20 -4.66 16.94
N PHE A 9 8.11 -5.62 17.12
CA PHE A 9 9.41 -5.61 16.44
C PHE A 9 9.23 -5.60 14.92
N ALA A 10 8.32 -6.42 14.40
CA ALA A 10 8.00 -6.47 12.98
C ALA A 10 7.55 -5.11 12.42
N GLU A 11 6.73 -4.36 13.16
CA GLU A 11 6.28 -3.04 12.72
C GLU A 11 7.44 -2.03 12.66
N LYS A 12 8.40 -2.11 13.60
CA LYS A 12 9.61 -1.26 13.56
C LYS A 12 10.46 -1.55 12.32
N VAL A 13 10.68 -2.82 12.01
CA VAL A 13 11.46 -3.23 10.84
C VAL A 13 10.76 -2.79 9.55
N LYS A 14 9.43 -2.92 9.48
CA LYS A 14 8.64 -2.43 8.33
C LYS A 14 8.71 -0.90 8.20
N GLU A 15 8.65 -0.16 9.30
CA GLU A 15 8.78 1.31 9.28
C GLU A 15 10.16 1.76 8.79
N GLU A 16 11.22 1.09 9.24
CA GLU A 16 12.58 1.34 8.77
C GLU A 16 12.73 1.02 7.27
N SER A 17 12.29 -0.16 6.86
CA SER A 17 12.37 -0.59 5.45
C SER A 17 11.54 0.29 4.53
N ALA A 18 10.36 0.75 4.95
CA ALA A 18 9.51 1.65 4.16
C ALA A 18 10.17 3.01 3.90
N ARG A 19 11.13 3.43 4.73
CA ARG A 19 11.83 4.72 4.62
C ARG A 19 13.16 4.64 3.88
N SER A 20 13.64 3.45 3.55
CA SER A 20 14.87 3.29 2.78
C SER A 20 14.72 3.99 1.41
N GLU A 21 15.73 4.78 1.05
CA GLU A 21 15.85 5.35 -0.29
C GLU A 21 15.94 4.22 -1.31
N ARG A 22 15.26 4.43 -2.44
CA ARG A 22 15.17 3.46 -3.52
C ARG A 22 15.16 4.18 -4.85
N ASP A 23 15.81 3.58 -5.82
CA ASP A 23 15.74 4.04 -7.21
C ASP A 23 14.39 3.66 -7.84
N GLU A 24 14.20 4.06 -9.09
CA GLU A 24 12.95 3.85 -9.81
C GLU A 24 12.65 2.35 -10.06
N GLU A 25 13.67 1.56 -10.39
CA GLU A 25 13.53 0.13 -10.71
C GLU A 25 13.18 -0.68 -9.45
N GLU A 26 13.80 -0.35 -8.32
CA GLU A 26 13.49 -0.92 -7.02
C GLU A 26 12.07 -0.58 -6.57
N LYS A 27 11.62 0.66 -6.79
CA LYS A 27 10.25 1.08 -6.51
C LYS A 27 9.24 0.30 -7.35
N ARG A 28 9.48 0.16 -8.66
CA ARG A 28 8.63 -0.64 -9.58
C ARG A 28 8.56 -2.10 -9.13
N SER A 29 9.71 -2.70 -8.85
CA SER A 29 9.81 -4.10 -8.41
C SER A 29 9.05 -4.36 -7.11
N LEU A 30 9.17 -3.46 -6.13
CA LEU A 30 8.45 -3.58 -4.87
C LEU A 30 6.96 -3.34 -5.03
N LEU A 31 6.56 -2.34 -5.81
CA LEU A 31 5.15 -2.08 -6.08
C LEU A 31 4.49 -3.29 -6.75
N SER A 32 5.12 -3.85 -7.80
CA SER A 32 4.65 -5.08 -8.46
C SER A 32 4.53 -6.24 -7.46
N SER A 33 5.50 -6.39 -6.56
CA SER A 33 5.47 -7.40 -5.49
C SER A 33 4.29 -7.18 -4.53
N PHE A 34 4.04 -5.93 -4.11
CA PHE A 34 2.91 -5.61 -3.22
C PHE A 34 1.56 -5.84 -3.91
N ILE A 35 1.43 -5.47 -5.18
CA ILE A 35 0.23 -5.73 -5.99
C ILE A 35 -0.01 -7.24 -6.09
N ARG A 36 1.02 -8.04 -6.38
CA ARG A 36 0.88 -9.50 -6.49
C ARG A 36 0.51 -10.17 -5.17
N LEU A 37 1.05 -9.70 -4.05
CA LEU A 37 0.88 -10.35 -2.74
C LEU A 37 -0.34 -9.85 -1.97
N ASN A 38 -0.67 -8.56 -2.08
CA ASN A 38 -1.68 -7.89 -1.25
C ASN A 38 -2.68 -7.07 -2.06
N GLY A 39 -2.59 -7.13 -3.39
CA GLY A 39 -3.55 -6.49 -4.29
C GLY A 39 -4.81 -7.32 -4.46
N TYR A 40 -5.93 -6.62 -4.58
CA TYR A 40 -7.23 -7.16 -4.92
C TYR A 40 -7.78 -6.39 -6.10
N LEU A 41 -7.84 -7.06 -7.26
CA LEU A 41 -8.44 -6.53 -8.47
C LEU A 41 -9.93 -6.85 -8.48
N SER A 42 -10.76 -5.84 -8.71
CA SER A 42 -12.20 -5.99 -8.82
C SER A 42 -12.74 -5.27 -10.04
N LEU A 43 -13.72 -5.88 -10.70
CA LEU A 43 -14.45 -5.31 -11.81
C LEU A 43 -15.80 -4.80 -11.31
N ARG A 44 -16.08 -3.51 -11.50
CA ARG A 44 -17.38 -2.92 -11.17
C ARG A 44 -17.86 -2.06 -12.32
N GLU A 45 -19.02 -2.43 -12.89
CA GLU A 45 -19.67 -1.67 -13.96
C GLU A 45 -18.80 -1.46 -15.21
N GLY A 46 -17.83 -2.36 -15.44
CA GLY A 46 -16.87 -2.27 -16.54
C GLY A 46 -15.55 -1.60 -16.16
N ASP A 47 -15.47 -0.96 -15.00
CA ASP A 47 -14.23 -0.35 -14.51
C ASP A 47 -13.43 -1.33 -13.65
N GLU A 48 -12.16 -1.51 -13.98
CA GLU A 48 -11.19 -2.19 -13.12
C GLU A 48 -10.78 -1.29 -11.95
N ARG A 49 -10.77 -1.86 -10.75
CA ARG A 49 -10.33 -1.20 -9.53
C ARG A 49 -9.35 -2.07 -8.78
N LEU A 50 -8.22 -1.50 -8.40
CA LEU A 50 -7.18 -2.17 -7.63
C LEU A 50 -7.17 -1.64 -6.19
N ASP A 51 -7.31 -2.55 -5.22
CA ASP A 51 -7.10 -2.26 -3.80
C ASP A 51 -5.81 -2.94 -3.34
N ILE A 52 -4.81 -2.15 -2.94
CA ILE A 52 -3.60 -2.66 -2.31
C ILE A 52 -3.69 -2.40 -0.82
N SER A 53 -3.67 -3.48 -0.03
CA SER A 53 -3.90 -3.38 1.41
C SER A 53 -2.68 -3.74 2.26
N SER A 54 -2.55 -3.12 3.44
CA SER A 54 -1.50 -3.45 4.41
C SER A 54 -1.92 -3.13 5.84
N GLU A 55 -1.46 -3.92 6.80
CA GLU A 55 -1.61 -3.60 8.22
C GLU A 55 -0.62 -2.53 8.70
N SER A 56 0.48 -2.33 7.95
CA SER A 56 1.49 -1.33 8.29
C SER A 56 1.17 -0.03 7.58
N SER A 57 0.96 1.03 8.36
CA SER A 57 0.72 2.37 7.82
C SER A 57 1.90 2.90 7.01
N SER A 58 3.13 2.50 7.38
CA SER A 58 4.36 2.92 6.70
C SER A 58 4.45 2.29 5.31
N ILE A 59 4.12 1.00 5.20
CA ILE A 59 4.09 0.29 3.91
C ILE A 59 3.00 0.83 3.00
N ALA A 60 1.79 1.04 3.53
CA ALA A 60 0.69 1.61 2.73
C ALA A 60 1.04 3.02 2.20
N LYS A 61 1.71 3.86 3.02
CA LYS A 61 2.20 5.17 2.56
C LYS A 61 3.30 5.07 1.50
N ALA A 62 4.22 4.12 1.63
CA ALA A 62 5.24 3.88 0.62
C ALA A 62 4.62 3.48 -0.73
N ILE A 63 3.65 2.57 -0.71
CA ILE A 63 2.90 2.16 -1.92
C ILE A 63 2.21 3.36 -2.57
N TYR A 64 1.50 4.18 -1.78
CA TYR A 64 0.88 5.41 -2.26
C TYR A 64 1.90 6.35 -2.93
N GLN A 65 3.05 6.55 -2.30
CA GLN A 65 4.10 7.41 -2.85
C GLN A 65 4.69 6.82 -4.12
N TYR A 66 4.90 5.51 -4.21
CA TYR A 66 5.45 4.88 -5.42
C TYR A 66 4.48 4.96 -6.60
N LEU A 67 3.18 4.80 -6.36
CA LEU A 67 2.16 5.01 -7.40
C LEU A 67 2.20 6.44 -7.95
N HIS A 68 2.36 7.42 -7.06
CA HIS A 68 2.49 8.82 -7.45
C HIS A 68 3.82 9.10 -8.17
N ASP A 69 4.95 8.63 -7.65
CA ASP A 69 6.28 8.89 -8.20
C ASP A 69 6.48 8.25 -9.58
N LEU A 70 5.98 7.02 -9.78
CA LEU A 70 6.21 6.23 -10.99
C LEU A 70 5.20 6.54 -12.11
N TYR A 71 3.94 6.80 -11.75
CA TYR A 71 2.84 6.89 -12.71
C TYR A 71 2.02 8.19 -12.59
N GLY A 72 2.33 9.08 -11.65
CA GLY A 72 1.57 10.32 -11.43
C GLY A 72 0.14 10.10 -10.91
N VAL A 73 -0.17 8.89 -10.42
CA VAL A 73 -1.54 8.52 -10.04
C VAL A 73 -1.83 8.92 -8.60
N ASN A 74 -2.92 9.66 -8.42
CA ASN A 74 -3.46 10.02 -7.10
C ASN A 74 -4.43 8.94 -6.62
N ALA A 75 -3.89 7.89 -5.99
CA ALA A 75 -4.71 6.86 -5.36
C ALA A 75 -5.57 7.42 -4.21
N ARG A 76 -6.67 6.76 -3.88
CA ARG A 76 -7.43 7.08 -2.68
C ARG A 76 -6.88 6.28 -1.50
N PHE A 77 -6.55 6.96 -0.40
CA PHE A 77 -6.10 6.32 0.83
C PHE A 77 -7.27 6.14 1.81
N ALA A 78 -7.50 4.91 2.26
CA ALA A 78 -8.56 4.57 3.21
C ALA A 78 -8.04 3.62 4.30
N TYR A 79 -8.83 3.43 5.35
CA TYR A 79 -8.57 2.39 6.33
C TYR A 79 -9.87 1.74 6.80
N THR A 80 -9.79 0.46 7.13
CA THR A 80 -10.82 -0.26 7.86
C THR A 80 -10.31 -0.62 9.25
N ARG A 81 -11.22 -0.66 10.21
CA ARG A 81 -10.91 -1.13 11.57
C ARG A 81 -11.90 -2.22 11.93
N SER A 82 -11.39 -3.41 12.23
CA SER A 82 -12.22 -4.50 12.75
C SER A 82 -12.78 -4.12 14.12
N ALA A 83 -14.08 -4.37 14.31
CA ALA A 83 -14.77 -4.17 15.58
C ALA A 83 -14.47 -5.29 16.61
N GLY A 84 -13.76 -6.35 16.22
CA GLY A 84 -13.45 -7.49 17.08
C GLY A 84 -12.41 -7.19 18.17
N PHE A 85 -12.18 -8.16 19.06
CA PHE A 85 -11.30 -8.05 20.25
C PHE A 85 -9.88 -7.54 19.93
N LEU A 86 -9.32 -7.93 18.79
CA LEU A 86 -7.96 -7.54 18.36
C LEU A 86 -7.87 -6.13 17.75
N LYS A 87 -9.00 -5.45 17.47
CA LYS A 87 -9.07 -4.09 16.90
C LYS A 87 -8.09 -3.84 15.73
N ARG A 88 -7.98 -4.80 14.81
CA ARG A 88 -7.08 -4.76 13.65
C ARG A 88 -7.39 -3.56 12.75
N ILE A 89 -6.37 -2.83 12.33
CA ILE A 89 -6.49 -1.76 11.32
C ILE A 89 -5.85 -2.28 10.03
N VAL A 90 -6.53 -2.10 8.90
CA VAL A 90 -5.99 -2.36 7.57
C VAL A 90 -6.09 -1.07 6.79
N TYR A 91 -4.97 -0.65 6.21
CA TYR A 91 -4.87 0.50 5.32
C TYR A 91 -5.03 0.04 3.89
N HIS A 92 -5.72 0.83 3.08
CA HIS A 92 -6.07 0.54 1.70
C HIS A 92 -5.57 1.68 0.81
N VAL A 93 -4.91 1.33 -0.28
CA VAL A 93 -4.51 2.24 -1.37
C VAL A 93 -5.31 1.84 -2.60
N LEU A 94 -6.30 2.65 -2.94
CA LEU A 94 -7.33 2.33 -3.91
C LEU A 94 -7.08 3.08 -5.23
N LEU A 95 -6.92 2.33 -6.31
CA LEU A 95 -6.98 2.84 -7.68
C LEU A 95 -8.39 2.60 -8.20
N GLU A 96 -9.15 3.68 -8.34
CA GLU A 96 -10.57 3.62 -8.77
C GLU A 96 -10.72 3.72 -10.30
N LYS A 97 -9.66 4.04 -11.05
CA LYS A 97 -9.67 4.20 -12.51
C LYS A 97 -8.41 3.63 -13.14
N GLU A 98 -8.60 2.96 -14.28
CA GLU A 98 -7.57 2.58 -15.25
C GLU A 98 -6.28 1.99 -14.63
N PRO A 99 -6.36 0.94 -13.78
CA PRO A 99 -5.16 0.30 -13.22
C PRO A 99 -4.34 -0.46 -14.28
N GLU A 100 -4.89 -0.68 -15.49
CA GLU A 100 -4.32 -1.49 -16.56
C GLU A 100 -2.89 -1.07 -16.93
N ASP A 101 -2.61 0.22 -17.05
CA ASP A 101 -1.27 0.71 -17.40
C ASP A 101 -0.22 0.33 -16.35
N ILE A 102 -0.60 0.33 -15.07
CA ILE A 102 0.28 -0.03 -13.95
C ILE A 102 0.42 -1.56 -13.85
N LEU A 103 -0.62 -2.30 -14.22
CA LEU A 103 -0.62 -3.77 -14.16
C LEU A 103 0.13 -4.41 -15.33
N ASN A 104 0.30 -3.70 -16.43
CA ASN A 104 0.98 -4.17 -17.65
C ASN A 104 2.44 -3.70 -17.79
N ASP A 105 2.92 -2.87 -16.85
CA ASP A 105 4.32 -2.45 -16.72
C ASP A 105 5.21 -3.56 -16.12
#